data_AF-A0A350DGD5-F1
#
_entry.id   AF-A0A350DGD5-F1
#
_cell.length_a   1.000
_cell.length_b   1.000
_cell.length_c   1.000
_cell.angle_alpha   90.00
_cell.angle_beta   90.00
_cell.angle_gamma   90.00
#
_symmetry.space_group_name_H-M   'P 1'
#
loop_
_entity.id
_entity.type
_entity.pdbx_description
1 polymer ?
#
loop_
_entity_poly.entity_id
_entity_poly.type
_entity_poly.pdbx_seq_one_letter_code
_entity_poly.pdbx_strand_id
1 'polypeptide(L)'
;GWVAAAQAEVPAQQQEQASGWFRMMVGDTEVTALYDGHTTLDTSLLKGMEHDEILRHLDALFIDAENGMQTAVNAFLIHTGQNLVLVDAG
;
A
#
# COMPACT_ATOMS: atom_id res chain seq x y z
N GLY A 1 30.13 22.52 42.15
CA GLY A 1 29.94 21.15 41.64
C GLY A 1 29.41 21.26 40.24
N TRP A 2 30.04 20.60 39.27
CA TRP A 2 29.64 20.67 37.86
C TRP A 2 28.46 19.71 37.63
N VAL A 3 27.37 20.23 37.07
CA VAL A 3 26.25 19.41 36.59
C VAL A 3 26.63 18.90 35.21
N ALA A 4 26.68 17.58 35.02
CA ALA A 4 26.89 16.99 33.71
C ALA A 4 25.69 17.31 32.81
N ALA A 5 25.95 17.85 31.63
CA ALA A 5 24.92 18.05 30.61
C ALA A 5 24.50 16.70 30.04
N ALA A 6 23.21 16.40 30.07
CA ALA A 6 22.66 15.21 29.41
C ALA A 6 22.78 15.39 27.88
N GLN A 7 23.47 14.46 27.21
CA GLN A 7 23.55 14.40 25.75
C GLN A 7 22.33 13.63 25.25
N ALA A 8 21.47 14.27 24.45
CA ALA A 8 20.39 13.59 23.75
C ALA A 8 20.96 12.94 22.47
N GLU A 9 20.87 11.62 22.37
CA GLU A 9 21.22 10.85 21.17
C GLU A 9 19.97 10.59 20.34
N VAL A 10 20.10 10.60 19.01
CA VAL A 10 18.98 10.31 18.11
C VAL A 10 18.65 8.82 18.23
N PRO A 11 17.39 8.43 18.49
CA PRO A 11 17.02 7.03 18.59
C PRO A 11 17.20 6.32 17.24
N ALA A 12 17.46 5.02 17.30
CA ALA A 12 17.55 4.19 16.10
C ALA A 12 16.25 4.26 15.27
N GLN A 13 16.38 4.28 13.95
CA GLN A 13 15.23 4.28 13.05
C GLN A 13 14.51 2.93 13.09
N GLN A 14 13.19 2.95 13.25
CA GLN A 14 12.35 1.79 13.03
C GLN A 14 12.13 1.59 11.54
N GLN A 15 12.41 0.39 11.03
CA GLN A 15 12.26 0.04 9.61
C GLN A 15 10.94 -0.68 9.32
N GLU A 16 10.20 -1.07 10.36
CA GLU A 16 8.95 -1.81 10.24
C GLU A 16 7.83 -0.89 9.77
N GLN A 17 7.08 -1.34 8.75
CA GLN A 17 5.86 -0.68 8.32
C GLN A 17 4.71 -1.03 9.27
N ALA A 18 3.68 -0.19 9.32
CA ALA A 18 2.42 -0.55 9.95
C ALA A 18 1.84 -1.83 9.34
N SER A 19 1.04 -2.58 10.11
CA SER A 19 0.34 -3.74 9.58
C SER A 19 -0.55 -3.35 8.39
N GLY A 20 -0.49 -4.12 7.32
CA GLY A 20 -1.18 -3.85 6.05
C GLY A 20 -2.68 -4.11 6.11
N TRP A 21 -3.41 -3.40 6.96
CA TRP A 21 -4.87 -3.43 6.96
C TRP A 21 -5.43 -2.03 7.19
N PHE A 22 -6.61 -1.78 6.63
CA PHE A 22 -7.33 -0.53 6.84
C PHE A 22 -8.83 -0.82 7.01
N ARG A 23 -9.42 -0.26 8.07
CA ARG A 23 -10.82 -0.46 8.41
C ARG A 23 -11.66 0.77 8.11
N MET A 24 -12.80 0.53 7.51
CA MET A 24 -13.77 1.57 7.15
C MET A 24 -15.19 1.05 7.31
N MET A 25 -16.09 1.92 7.75
CA MET A 25 -17.53 1.65 7.73
C MET A 25 -18.12 2.06 6.38
N VAL A 26 -18.96 1.20 5.80
CA VAL A 26 -19.77 1.48 4.62
C VAL A 26 -21.23 1.22 5.00
N GLY A 27 -21.96 2.29 5.37
CA GLY A 27 -23.23 2.13 6.08
C GLY A 27 -23.03 1.34 7.38
N ASP A 28 -23.79 0.27 7.55
CA ASP A 28 -23.71 -0.61 8.72
C ASP A 28 -22.69 -1.76 8.57
N THR A 29 -21.97 -1.82 7.43
CA THR A 29 -20.99 -2.87 7.14
C THR A 29 -19.58 -2.40 7.50
N GLU A 30 -18.84 -3.22 8.25
CA GLU A 30 -17.41 -3.00 8.49
C GLU A 30 -16.61 -3.67 7.36
N VAL A 31 -15.81 -2.89 6.64
CA VAL A 31 -14.90 -3.37 5.60
C VAL A 31 -13.47 -3.21 6.09
N THR A 32 -12.70 -4.30 6.05
CA THR A 32 -11.26 -4.29 6.30
C THR A 32 -10.54 -4.66 5.00
N ALA A 33 -9.83 -3.69 4.40
CA ALA A 33 -8.88 -3.97 3.33
C ALA A 33 -7.66 -4.68 3.94
N LEU A 34 -7.19 -5.74 3.29
CA LEU A 34 -6.05 -6.55 3.68
C LEU A 34 -5.01 -6.50 2.55
N TYR A 35 -3.80 -6.05 2.86
CA TYR A 35 -2.69 -5.95 1.92
C TYR A 35 -1.86 -7.23 1.96
N ASP A 36 -1.77 -7.93 0.83
CA ASP A 36 -0.98 -9.17 0.67
C ASP A 36 0.47 -8.89 0.24
N GLY A 37 0.76 -7.63 -0.08
CA GLY A 37 2.05 -7.21 -0.59
C GLY A 37 1.92 -6.60 -1.99
N HIS A 38 3.00 -6.62 -2.73
CA HIS A 38 3.05 -6.04 -4.06
C HIS A 38 3.83 -6.92 -5.01
N THR A 39 3.55 -6.74 -6.29
CA THR A 39 4.33 -7.29 -7.39
C THR A 39 4.76 -6.18 -8.33
N THR A 40 5.85 -6.40 -9.05
CA THR A 40 6.31 -5.50 -10.10
C THR A 40 5.72 -5.96 -11.43
N LEU A 41 4.90 -5.11 -12.04
CA LEU A 41 4.32 -5.37 -13.36
C LEU A 41 5.12 -4.66 -14.45
N ASP A 42 5.46 -5.40 -15.50
CA ASP A 42 6.04 -4.81 -16.70
C ASP A 42 4.97 -3.97 -17.42
N THR A 43 5.28 -2.70 -17.71
CA THR A 43 4.34 -1.77 -18.34
C THR A 43 3.95 -2.18 -19.76
N SER A 44 4.73 -3.05 -20.42
CA SER A 44 4.37 -3.66 -21.70
C SER A 44 3.14 -4.58 -21.61
N LEU A 45 2.74 -5.02 -20.41
CA LEU A 45 1.50 -5.78 -20.19
C LEU A 45 0.25 -4.90 -20.34
N LEU A 46 0.37 -3.58 -20.19
CA LEU A 46 -0.74 -2.65 -20.37
C LEU A 46 -1.05 -2.48 -21.85
N LYS A 47 -2.33 -2.61 -22.21
CA LYS A 47 -2.84 -2.59 -23.60
C LYS A 47 -3.98 -1.58 -23.74
N GLY A 48 -4.26 -1.18 -24.98
CA GLY A 48 -5.36 -0.27 -25.32
C GLY A 48 -4.93 1.18 -25.60
N MET A 49 -3.63 1.46 -25.57
CA MET A 49 -3.02 2.77 -25.82
C MET A 49 -1.57 2.57 -26.31
N GLU A 50 -1.01 3.56 -27.00
CA GLU A 50 0.42 3.57 -27.36
C GLU A 50 1.30 3.63 -26.09
N HIS A 51 2.45 2.94 -26.12
CA HIS A 51 3.25 2.74 -24.91
C HIS A 51 3.78 4.06 -24.32
N ASP A 52 4.23 4.99 -25.15
CA ASP A 52 4.71 6.31 -24.70
C ASP A 52 3.61 7.12 -24.02
N GLU A 53 2.35 6.95 -24.45
CA GLU A 53 1.22 7.62 -23.81
C GLU A 53 0.90 7.00 -22.45
N ILE A 54 1.00 5.66 -22.32
CA ILE A 54 0.92 4.97 -21.03
C ILE A 54 1.98 5.49 -20.06
N LEU A 55 3.24 5.56 -20.48
CA LEU A 55 4.33 6.05 -19.64
C LEU A 55 4.11 7.51 -19.21
N ARG A 56 3.62 8.36 -20.12
CA ARG A 56 3.25 9.75 -19.79
C ARG A 56 2.13 9.82 -18.75
N HIS A 57 1.16 8.90 -18.79
CA HIS A 57 0.09 8.84 -17.79
C HIS A 57 0.57 8.34 -16.43
N LEU A 58 1.47 7.35 -16.40
CA LEU A 58 2.08 6.86 -15.16
C LEU A 58 2.95 7.94 -14.50
N ASP A 59 3.76 8.65 -15.29
CA ASP A 59 4.59 9.77 -14.83
C ASP A 59 3.74 10.91 -14.24
N ALA A 60 2.61 11.24 -14.87
CA ALA A 60 1.68 12.24 -14.34
C ALA A 60 1.06 11.86 -12.98
N LEU A 61 1.11 10.57 -12.60
CA LEU A 61 0.69 10.05 -11.30
C LEU A 61 1.87 9.82 -10.34
N PHE A 62 3.10 10.21 -10.72
CA PHE A 62 4.34 9.96 -9.99
C PHE A 62 4.64 8.46 -9.80
N ILE A 63 4.20 7.63 -10.73
CA ILE A 63 4.51 6.20 -10.75
C ILE A 63 5.81 6.02 -11.52
N ASP A 64 6.89 5.68 -10.81
CA ASP A 64 8.14 5.25 -11.43
C ASP A 64 7.93 3.90 -12.12
N ALA A 65 8.04 3.91 -13.44
CA ALA A 65 7.85 2.77 -14.31
C ALA A 65 9.17 2.26 -14.93
N GLU A 66 10.32 2.87 -14.64
CA GLU A 66 11.61 2.52 -15.26
C GLU A 66 11.97 1.05 -15.02
N ASN A 67 11.66 0.54 -13.84
CA ASN A 67 11.92 -0.85 -13.42
C ASN A 67 10.64 -1.68 -13.29
N GLY A 68 9.56 -1.25 -13.96
CA GLY A 68 8.23 -1.82 -13.81
C GLY A 68 7.42 -1.15 -12.71
N MET A 69 6.10 -1.25 -12.82
CA MET A 69 5.14 -0.60 -11.94
C MET A 69 4.89 -1.46 -10.70
N GLN A 70 5.21 -0.92 -9.52
CA GLN A 70 4.83 -1.55 -8.26
C GLN A 70 3.30 -1.55 -8.10
N THR A 71 2.71 -2.74 -8.01
CA THR A 71 1.25 -2.92 -7.98
C THR A 71 0.87 -3.68 -6.72
N ALA A 72 -0.01 -3.10 -5.91
CA ALA A 72 -0.52 -3.73 -4.70
C ALA A 72 -1.44 -4.91 -5.01
N VAL A 73 -1.36 -5.95 -4.18
CA VAL A 73 -2.31 -7.08 -4.12
C VAL A 73 -3.10 -6.94 -2.83
N ASN A 74 -4.43 -6.97 -2.94
CA ASN A 74 -5.32 -6.76 -1.80
C ASN A 74 -6.44 -7.81 -1.78
N ALA A 75 -6.89 -8.15 -0.58
CA ALA A 75 -8.15 -8.83 -0.31
C ALA A 75 -9.04 -7.95 0.58
N PHE A 76 -10.30 -8.34 0.75
CA PHE A 76 -11.25 -7.59 1.58
C PHE A 76 -12.01 -8.52 2.52
N LEU A 77 -11.95 -8.22 3.81
CA LEU A 77 -12.76 -8.86 4.83
C LEU A 77 -13.96 -7.97 5.15
N ILE A 78 -15.15 -8.51 4.95
CA ILE A 78 -16.41 -7.77 5.03
C ILE A 78 -17.27 -8.38 6.13
N HIS A 79 -17.55 -7.60 7.16
CA HIS A 79 -18.45 -7.96 8.24
C HIS A 79 -19.79 -7.23 8.06
N THR A 80 -20.82 -7.94 7.62
CA THR A 80 -22.15 -7.37 7.29
C THR A 80 -23.09 -7.20 8.49
N GLY A 81 -22.71 -7.74 9.65
CA GLY A 81 -23.56 -7.86 10.83
C GLY A 81 -24.08 -9.29 11.04
N GLN A 82 -24.18 -10.08 9.96
CA GLN A 82 -24.65 -11.47 9.99
C GLN A 82 -23.62 -12.45 9.43
N ASN A 83 -22.78 -11.99 8.50
CA ASN A 83 -21.74 -12.80 7.87
C ASN A 83 -20.39 -12.10 7.98
N LEU A 84 -19.35 -12.94 8.04
CA LEU A 84 -17.97 -12.53 7.83
C LEU A 84 -17.51 -13.16 6.52
N VAL A 85 -17.32 -12.32 5.49
CA VAL A 85 -17.04 -12.76 4.13
C VAL A 85 -15.67 -12.26 3.73
N LEU A 86 -14.81 -13.17 3.27
CA LEU A 86 -13.54 -12.83 2.64
C LEU A 86 -13.73 -12.82 1.12
N VAL A 87 -13.37 -11.71 0.49
CA VAL A 87 -13.34 -11.55 -0.97
C VAL A 87 -11.87 -11.53 -1.39
N ASP A 88 -11.53 -12.43 -2.32
CA ASP A 88 -10.16 -12.79 -2.71
C ASP A 88 -9.31 -13.27 -1.53
N ALA A 89 -8.05 -13.65 -1.78
CA ALA A 89 -7.17 -14.19 -0.73
C ALA A 89 -5.67 -14.01 -1.02
N GLY A 90 -5.32 -12.96 -1.76
CA GLY A 90 -3.99 -12.79 -2.36
C GLY A 90 -3.89 -13.42 -3.74
#